data_AF-A0A8E6B8R7-F1
#
_entry.id   AF-A0A8E6B8R7-F1
#
_cell.length_a   1.000
_cell.length_b   1.000
_cell.length_c   1.000
_cell.angle_alpha   90.00
_cell.angle_beta   90.00
_cell.angle_gamma   90.00
#
_symmetry.space_group_name_H-M   'P 1'
#
loop_
_entity.id
_entity.type
_entity.pdbx_description
1 polymer ?
#
loop_
_entity_poly.entity_id
_entity_poly.type
_entity_poly.pdbx_seq_one_letter_code
_entity_poly.pdbx_strand_id
1 'polypeptide(L)'
;MATRKSRNTDSTSKLSESTSELRQALTQRKKVELVEFLLVLAEEDLRILRKLTIRFKMTASVERLEAATRQAIVDATAFDKRDMNRNFNYDREAYAEAKRLLELLVAAEQCAVVMQLSLELMKLGSHQVEMSDEGLMTDDIEECLNVVIQALKKSSLSSAEVIAWCSAMLENDCVRFIAEKPLKSLLNQFQQ
;
A
#
# COMPACT_ATOMS: atom_id res chain seq x y z
N MET A 1 34.68 35.28 -29.94
CA MET A 1 33.30 34.81 -30.17
C MET A 1 33.34 33.60 -31.10
N ALA A 2 32.97 32.42 -30.62
CA ALA A 2 32.67 31.26 -31.45
C ALA A 2 31.65 30.40 -30.71
N THR A 3 30.40 30.48 -31.13
CA THR A 3 29.32 29.57 -30.72
C THR A 3 29.41 28.29 -31.56
N ARG A 4 29.32 27.12 -30.92
CA ARG A 4 28.91 25.89 -31.61
C ARG A 4 27.82 25.17 -30.82
N LYS A 5 26.85 24.72 -31.61
CA LYS A 5 25.42 24.57 -31.35
C LYS A 5 25.07 23.08 -31.27
N SER A 6 24.12 22.77 -30.38
CA SER A 6 23.10 21.70 -30.42
C SER A 6 23.48 20.30 -30.96
N ARG A 7 23.48 19.31 -30.05
CA ARG A 7 23.40 17.88 -30.33
C ARG A 7 22.29 17.29 -29.44
N ASN A 8 21.02 17.46 -29.81
CA ASN A 8 19.92 16.82 -29.05
C ASN A 8 18.60 16.57 -29.81
N THR A 9 18.60 16.58 -31.15
CA THR A 9 17.36 16.44 -31.96
C THR A 9 17.23 15.13 -32.73
N ASP A 10 18.23 14.23 -32.68
CA ASP A 10 18.27 13.02 -33.51
C ASP A 10 17.83 11.73 -32.78
N SER A 11 17.76 11.76 -31.44
CA SER A 11 17.32 10.60 -30.63
C SER A 11 15.81 10.53 -30.47
N THR A 12 15.12 11.68 -30.46
CA THR A 12 13.67 11.78 -30.30
C THR A 12 12.91 11.42 -31.59
N SER A 13 13.48 11.68 -32.76
CA SER A 13 12.90 11.29 -34.05
C SER A 13 12.88 9.77 -34.23
N LYS A 14 13.99 9.09 -33.92
CA LYS A 14 14.12 7.62 -34.05
C LYS A 14 13.15 6.84 -33.15
N LEU A 15 12.97 7.29 -31.91
CA LEU A 15 11.98 6.71 -30.98
C LEU A 15 10.53 6.88 -31.50
N SER A 16 10.23 8.01 -32.14
CA SER A 16 8.89 8.26 -32.71
C SER A 16 8.60 7.39 -33.93
N GLU A 17 9.62 7.04 -34.71
CA GLU A 17 9.50 6.19 -35.89
C GLU A 17 9.33 4.72 -35.51
N SER A 18 10.15 4.22 -34.57
CA SER A 18 10.02 2.85 -34.05
C SER A 18 8.70 2.59 -33.32
N THR A 19 8.14 3.59 -32.64
CA THR A 19 6.83 3.46 -31.99
C THR A 19 5.67 3.47 -32.99
N SER A 20 5.82 4.15 -34.13
CA SER A 20 4.86 4.13 -35.23
C SER A 20 4.81 2.77 -35.92
N GLU A 21 5.97 2.19 -36.23
CA GLU A 21 6.09 0.85 -36.82
C GLU A 21 5.50 -0.22 -35.91
N LEU A 22 5.82 -0.16 -34.61
CA LEU A 22 5.26 -1.07 -33.61
C LEU A 22 3.74 -0.97 -33.53
N ARG A 23 3.18 0.26 -33.54
CA ARG A 23 1.73 0.47 -33.55
C ARG A 23 1.09 -0.17 -34.78
N GLN A 24 1.68 -0.01 -35.96
CA GLN A 24 1.16 -0.62 -37.19
C GLN A 24 1.18 -2.15 -37.11
N ALA A 25 2.28 -2.74 -36.65
CA ALA A 25 2.41 -4.19 -36.48
C ALA A 25 1.39 -4.75 -35.48
N LEU A 26 1.17 -4.08 -34.34
CA LEU A 26 0.20 -4.50 -33.32
C LEU A 26 -1.25 -4.40 -33.81
N THR A 27 -1.56 -3.42 -34.66
CA THR A 27 -2.92 -3.22 -35.20
C THR A 27 -3.34 -4.35 -36.16
N GLN A 28 -2.38 -5.06 -36.74
CA GLN A 28 -2.62 -6.20 -37.63
C GLN A 28 -2.81 -7.54 -36.90
N ARG A 29 -2.58 -7.60 -35.58
CA ARG A 29 -2.67 -8.82 -34.78
C ARG A 29 -4.09 -9.09 -34.29
N LYS A 30 -4.39 -10.37 -34.02
CA LYS A 30 -5.67 -10.74 -33.42
C LYS A 30 -5.70 -10.33 -31.95
N LYS A 31 -6.89 -10.04 -31.44
CA LYS A 31 -7.09 -9.68 -30.02
C LYS A 31 -6.50 -10.72 -29.06
N VAL A 32 -6.68 -12.01 -29.35
CA VAL A 32 -6.15 -13.11 -28.53
C VAL A 32 -4.63 -13.08 -28.48
N GLU A 33 -3.96 -12.88 -29.62
CA GLU A 33 -2.49 -12.80 -29.70
C GLU A 33 -1.94 -11.60 -28.92
N LEU A 34 -2.65 -10.47 -28.94
CA LEU A 34 -2.27 -9.29 -28.16
C LEU A 34 -2.46 -9.51 -26.65
N VAL A 35 -3.50 -10.23 -26.24
CA VAL A 35 -3.73 -10.58 -24.83
C VAL A 35 -2.63 -11.52 -24.33
N GLU A 36 -2.33 -12.58 -25.07
CA GLU A 36 -1.24 -13.52 -24.72
C GLU A 36 0.12 -12.81 -24.64
N PHE A 37 0.42 -11.92 -25.60
CA PHE A 37 1.67 -11.15 -25.57
C PHE A 37 1.77 -10.22 -24.34
N LEU A 38 0.67 -9.59 -23.93
CA LEU A 38 0.63 -8.77 -22.72
C LEU A 38 0.83 -9.60 -21.45
N LEU A 39 0.33 -10.85 -21.42
CA LEU A 39 0.53 -11.77 -20.31
C LEU A 39 2.00 -12.19 -20.19
N VAL A 40 2.63 -12.58 -21.29
CA VAL A 40 4.06 -12.93 -21.31
C VAL A 40 4.93 -11.76 -20.81
N LEU A 41 4.66 -10.53 -21.28
CA LEU A 41 5.39 -9.35 -20.78
C LEU A 41 5.17 -9.08 -19.29
N ALA A 42 3.99 -9.41 -18.76
CA ALA A 42 3.67 -9.25 -17.35
C ALA A 42 4.32 -10.33 -16.47
N GLU A 43 4.52 -11.54 -17.01
CA GLU A 43 5.26 -12.62 -16.36
C GLU A 43 6.76 -12.31 -16.30
N GLU A 44 7.32 -11.73 -17.36
CA GLU A 44 8.73 -11.37 -17.46
C GLU A 44 9.10 -10.12 -16.64
N ASP A 45 8.17 -9.18 -16.41
CA ASP A 45 8.41 -7.96 -15.62
C ASP A 45 7.20 -7.58 -14.74
N LEU A 46 7.37 -7.74 -13.42
CA LEU A 46 6.35 -7.39 -12.41
C LEU A 46 5.92 -5.91 -12.45
N ARG A 47 6.74 -5.00 -12.97
CA ARG A 47 6.36 -3.58 -13.15
C ARG A 47 5.34 -3.41 -14.27
N ILE A 48 5.40 -4.25 -15.30
CA ILE A 48 4.42 -4.28 -16.39
C ILE A 48 3.09 -4.83 -15.83
N LEU A 49 3.13 -5.92 -15.06
CA LEU A 49 1.95 -6.45 -14.38
C LEU A 49 1.26 -5.38 -13.53
N ARG A 50 2.00 -4.65 -12.69
CA ARG A 50 1.44 -3.55 -11.86
C ARG A 50 0.80 -2.45 -12.71
N LYS A 51 1.44 -2.02 -13.80
CA LYS A 51 0.89 -1.02 -14.73
C LYS A 51 -0.38 -1.49 -15.42
N LEU A 52 -0.43 -2.76 -15.85
CA LEU A 52 -1.61 -3.35 -16.47
C LEU A 52 -2.78 -3.45 -15.48
N THR A 53 -2.52 -3.90 -14.25
CA THR A 53 -3.53 -3.98 -13.18
C THR A 53 -4.16 -2.61 -12.91
N ILE A 54 -3.35 -1.56 -12.80
CA ILE A 54 -3.83 -0.17 -12.63
C ILE A 54 -4.59 0.28 -13.88
N ARG A 55 -4.02 0.08 -15.08
CA ARG A 55 -4.55 0.59 -16.36
C ARG A 55 -5.88 -0.03 -16.75
N PHE A 56 -6.07 -1.31 -16.46
CA PHE A 56 -7.28 -2.07 -16.73
C PHE A 56 -8.24 -2.11 -15.55
N LYS A 57 -7.93 -1.40 -14.46
CA LYS A 57 -8.72 -1.41 -13.22
C LYS A 57 -9.07 -2.83 -12.82
N MET A 58 -8.10 -3.74 -12.94
CA MET A 58 -8.26 -5.10 -12.46
C MET A 58 -8.30 -4.99 -10.95
N THR A 59 -9.50 -4.87 -10.40
CA THR A 59 -9.74 -5.02 -8.97
C THR A 59 -9.33 -6.46 -8.67
N ALA A 60 -8.16 -6.62 -8.03
CA ALA A 60 -7.88 -7.89 -7.37
C ALA A 60 -9.11 -8.20 -6.50
N SER A 61 -9.57 -9.46 -6.52
CA SER A 61 -10.71 -9.83 -5.70
C SER A 61 -10.44 -9.42 -4.25
N VAL A 62 -11.49 -9.04 -3.52
CA VAL A 62 -11.34 -8.53 -2.14
C VAL A 62 -10.53 -9.51 -1.30
N GLU A 63 -10.70 -10.81 -1.52
CA GLU A 63 -9.97 -11.89 -0.84
C GLU A 63 -8.47 -11.86 -1.17
N ARG A 64 -8.10 -11.57 -2.42
CA ARG A 64 -6.69 -11.45 -2.81
C ARG A 64 -6.06 -10.20 -2.22
N LEU A 65 -6.79 -9.08 -2.19
CA LEU A 65 -6.30 -7.86 -1.55
C LEU A 65 -6.15 -8.03 -0.04
N GLU A 66 -7.10 -8.71 0.61
CA GLU A 66 -7.02 -9.03 2.03
C GLU A 66 -5.79 -9.90 2.32
N ALA A 67 -5.63 -11.01 1.57
CA ALA A 67 -4.50 -11.92 1.76
C ALA A 67 -3.15 -11.21 1.53
N ALA A 68 -3.06 -10.38 0.48
CA ALA A 68 -1.85 -9.60 0.22
C ALA A 68 -1.57 -8.58 1.32
N THR A 69 -2.61 -7.89 1.82
CA THR A 69 -2.44 -6.92 2.92
C THR A 69 -1.95 -7.61 4.19
N ARG A 70 -2.55 -8.75 4.53
CA ARG A 70 -2.13 -9.53 5.70
C ARG A 70 -0.68 -9.99 5.59
N GLN A 71 -0.26 -10.47 4.41
CA GLN A 71 1.13 -10.85 4.19
C GLN A 71 2.07 -9.64 4.32
N ALA A 72 1.72 -8.50 3.71
CA ALA A 72 2.54 -7.28 3.83
C ALA A 72 2.68 -6.81 5.28
N ILE A 73 1.61 -6.92 6.10
CA ILE A 73 1.69 -6.64 7.54
C ILE A 73 2.66 -7.60 8.24
N VAL A 74 2.58 -8.91 7.95
CA VAL A 74 3.49 -9.90 8.53
C VAL A 74 4.94 -9.60 8.15
N ASP A 75 5.20 -9.27 6.88
CA ASP A 75 6.54 -8.97 6.38
C ASP A 75 7.09 -7.68 7.02
N ALA A 76 6.26 -6.63 7.11
CA ALA A 76 6.62 -5.35 7.72
C ALA A 76 6.95 -5.46 9.21
N THR A 77 6.20 -6.31 9.93
CA THR A 77 6.29 -6.47 11.38
C THR A 77 7.24 -7.59 11.81
N ALA A 78 7.84 -8.31 10.85
CA ALA A 78 8.83 -9.33 11.14
C ALA A 78 10.12 -8.69 11.69
N PHE A 79 10.68 -9.32 12.73
CA PHE A 79 12.00 -8.97 13.26
C PHE A 79 12.66 -10.22 13.87
N ASP A 80 13.99 -10.24 13.92
CA ASP A 80 14.71 -11.29 14.64
C ASP A 80 14.69 -10.97 16.14
N LYS A 81 14.15 -11.89 16.93
CA LYS A 81 14.11 -11.76 18.40
C LYS A 81 15.50 -11.66 19.03
N ARG A 82 16.55 -12.09 18.33
CA ARG A 82 17.94 -11.92 18.77
C ARG A 82 18.39 -10.46 18.77
N ASP A 83 17.69 -9.61 18.02
CA ASP A 83 17.95 -8.17 17.92
C ASP A 83 17.02 -7.32 18.79
N MET A 84 16.26 -7.95 19.71
CA MET A 84 15.46 -7.24 20.71
C MET A 84 16.31 -6.23 21.51
N ASN A 85 15.70 -5.09 21.83
CA ASN A 85 16.33 -3.95 22.51
C ASN A 85 17.51 -3.34 21.73
N ARG A 86 17.46 -3.44 20.39
CA ARG A 86 18.35 -2.75 19.46
C ARG A 86 17.53 -2.13 18.35
N ASN A 87 18.13 -1.18 17.64
CA ASN A 87 17.60 -0.74 16.36
C ASN A 87 17.93 -1.79 15.30
N PHE A 88 16.93 -2.59 14.92
CA PHE A 88 17.06 -3.60 13.86
C PHE A 88 16.63 -3.03 12.52
N ASN A 89 17.17 -3.63 11.46
CA ASN A 89 16.71 -3.35 10.10
C ASN A 89 15.31 -3.96 9.94
N TYR A 90 14.32 -3.14 9.60
CA TYR A 90 12.95 -3.56 9.34
C TYR A 90 12.54 -3.18 7.92
N ASP A 91 11.52 -3.86 7.40
CA ASP A 91 11.10 -3.70 6.02
C ASP A 91 10.16 -2.50 5.84
N ARG A 92 10.74 -1.33 5.55
CA ARG A 92 9.99 -0.11 5.20
C ARG A 92 9.18 -0.28 3.91
N GLU A 93 9.66 -1.09 2.95
CA GLU A 93 8.93 -1.29 1.70
C GLU A 93 7.67 -2.12 1.92
N ALA A 94 7.71 -3.09 2.83
CA ALA A 94 6.54 -3.85 3.25
C ALA A 94 5.50 -2.95 3.95
N TYR A 95 5.92 -1.99 4.79
CA TYR A 95 5.01 -0.98 5.34
C TYR A 95 4.37 -0.11 4.25
N ALA A 96 5.15 0.37 3.28
CA ALA A 96 4.62 1.14 2.16
C ALA A 96 3.62 0.33 1.32
N GLU A 97 3.86 -0.97 1.12
CA GLU A 97 2.94 -1.87 0.43
C GLU A 97 1.67 -2.13 1.26
N ALA A 98 1.79 -2.36 2.57
CA ALA A 98 0.65 -2.50 3.47
C ALA A 98 -0.27 -1.27 3.42
N LYS A 99 0.31 -0.06 3.51
CA LYS A 99 -0.41 1.21 3.34
C LYS A 99 -1.16 1.26 2.02
N ARG A 100 -0.47 0.99 0.91
CA ARG A 100 -1.05 1.01 -0.44
C ARG A 100 -2.20 0.02 -0.60
N LEU A 101 -2.08 -1.18 -0.02
CA LEU A 101 -3.13 -2.20 -0.08
C LEU A 101 -4.35 -1.84 0.79
N LEU A 102 -4.12 -1.25 1.96
CA LEU A 102 -5.19 -0.68 2.78
C LEU A 102 -5.95 0.44 2.04
N GLU A 103 -5.23 1.34 1.35
CA GLU A 103 -5.85 2.38 0.51
C GLU A 103 -6.75 1.78 -0.59
N LEU A 104 -6.32 0.68 -1.22
CA LEU A 104 -7.13 -0.02 -2.22
C LEU A 104 -8.39 -0.66 -1.63
N LEU A 105 -8.28 -1.29 -0.45
CA LEU A 105 -9.43 -1.88 0.24
C LEU A 105 -10.43 -0.80 0.71
N VAL A 106 -9.93 0.35 1.18
CA VAL A 106 -10.77 1.52 1.49
C VAL A 106 -11.48 2.03 0.24
N ALA A 107 -10.77 2.15 -0.88
CA ALA A 107 -11.36 2.60 -2.15
C ALA A 107 -12.39 1.60 -2.71
N ALA A 108 -12.30 0.33 -2.33
CA ALA A 108 -13.28 -0.70 -2.63
C ALA A 108 -14.42 -0.79 -1.59
N GLU A 109 -14.52 0.18 -0.67
CA GLU A 109 -15.54 0.28 0.38
C GLU A 109 -15.56 -0.93 1.34
N GLN A 110 -14.46 -1.66 1.46
CA GLN A 110 -14.33 -2.86 2.30
C GLN A 110 -14.02 -2.52 3.76
N CYS A 111 -14.86 -1.68 4.38
CA CYS A 111 -14.58 -1.09 5.70
C CYS A 111 -14.33 -2.15 6.79
N ALA A 112 -15.14 -3.21 6.84
CA ALA A 112 -14.99 -4.27 7.83
C ALA A 112 -13.63 -4.99 7.72
N VAL A 113 -13.20 -5.30 6.50
CA VAL A 113 -11.91 -5.96 6.22
C VAL A 113 -10.75 -5.04 6.61
N VAL A 114 -10.83 -3.77 6.23
CA VAL A 114 -9.81 -2.76 6.57
C VAL A 114 -9.67 -2.59 8.09
N MET A 115 -10.79 -2.52 8.81
CA MET A 115 -10.82 -2.42 10.28
C MET A 115 -10.16 -3.63 10.95
N GLN A 116 -10.39 -4.83 10.43
CA GLN A 116 -9.75 -6.04 10.94
C GLN A 116 -8.24 -6.05 10.69
N LEU A 117 -7.82 -5.75 9.47
CA LEU A 117 -6.40 -5.72 9.11
C LEU A 117 -5.63 -4.62 9.87
N SER A 118 -6.27 -3.49 10.14
CA SER A 118 -5.63 -2.43 10.94
C SER A 118 -5.43 -2.83 12.41
N LEU A 119 -6.32 -3.67 12.96
CA LEU A 119 -6.13 -4.23 14.31
C LEU A 119 -4.96 -5.23 14.34
N GLU A 120 -4.85 -6.07 13.30
CA GLU A 120 -3.70 -6.98 13.13
C GLU A 120 -2.39 -6.17 13.05
N LEU A 121 -2.38 -5.10 12.25
CA LEU A 121 -1.24 -4.19 12.13
C LEU A 121 -0.91 -3.51 13.45
N MET A 122 -1.90 -2.97 14.17
CA MET A 122 -1.66 -2.32 15.46
C MET A 122 -1.01 -3.29 16.45
N LYS A 123 -1.57 -4.51 16.58
CA LYS A 123 -1.07 -5.51 17.51
C LYS A 123 0.37 -5.92 17.20
N LEU A 124 0.66 -6.24 15.94
CA LEU A 124 1.99 -6.70 15.53
C LEU A 124 3.02 -5.57 15.48
N GLY A 125 2.62 -4.41 14.95
CA GLY A 125 3.46 -3.22 14.86
C GLY A 125 3.80 -2.64 16.23
N SER A 126 2.82 -2.53 17.14
CA SER A 126 3.07 -2.06 18.51
C SER A 126 4.05 -2.98 19.24
N HIS A 127 3.90 -4.30 19.08
CA HIS A 127 4.87 -5.25 19.62
C HIS A 127 6.26 -5.09 18.98
N GLN A 128 6.36 -4.85 17.67
CA GLN A 128 7.65 -4.59 17.02
C GLN A 128 8.32 -3.32 17.58
N VAL A 129 7.55 -2.25 17.82
CA VAL A 129 8.04 -1.01 18.45
C VAL A 129 8.54 -1.27 19.86
N GLU A 130 7.78 -2.02 20.67
CA GLU A 130 8.15 -2.40 22.04
C GLU A 130 9.50 -3.12 22.10
N MET A 131 9.83 -3.86 21.05
CA MET A 131 11.05 -4.68 20.96
C MET A 131 12.25 -3.91 20.39
N SER A 132 12.03 -2.69 19.89
CA SER A 132 13.05 -1.78 19.36
C SER A 132 13.54 -0.82 20.45
N ASP A 133 14.79 -0.36 20.36
CA ASP A 133 15.32 0.66 21.29
C ASP A 133 14.68 2.04 21.03
N GLU A 134 14.65 2.49 19.77
CA GLU A 134 14.09 3.81 19.40
C GLU A 134 12.67 3.75 18.78
N GLY A 135 12.12 2.56 18.50
CA GLY A 135 10.80 2.44 17.89
C GLY A 135 10.71 3.01 16.47
N LEU A 136 11.75 2.80 15.64
CA LEU A 136 11.94 3.46 14.34
C LEU A 136 10.78 3.32 13.34
N MET A 137 9.94 2.29 13.50
CA MET A 137 8.79 1.96 12.67
C MET A 137 7.48 2.64 13.10
N THR A 138 7.49 3.41 14.19
CA THR A 138 6.29 4.08 14.72
C THR A 138 5.58 4.91 13.65
N ASP A 139 6.32 5.76 12.93
CA ASP A 139 5.76 6.63 11.90
C ASP A 139 5.17 5.82 10.74
N ASP A 140 5.83 4.74 10.31
CA ASP A 140 5.36 3.88 9.23
C ASP A 140 4.03 3.17 9.61
N ILE A 141 3.91 2.72 10.87
CA ILE A 141 2.66 2.16 11.40
C ILE A 141 1.57 3.23 11.43
N GLU A 142 1.86 4.43 11.97
CA GLU A 142 0.88 5.51 12.04
C GLU A 142 0.40 5.94 10.65
N GLU A 143 1.28 6.01 9.67
CA GLU A 143 0.92 6.32 8.29
C GLU A 143 -0.06 5.31 7.70
N CYS A 144 0.14 4.01 7.96
CA CYS A 144 -0.79 2.97 7.54
C CYS A 144 -2.16 3.11 8.23
N LEU A 145 -2.16 3.32 9.55
CA LEU A 145 -3.39 3.44 10.34
C LEU A 145 -4.18 4.71 10.01
N ASN A 146 -3.50 5.79 9.67
CA ASN A 146 -4.13 7.05 9.28
C ASN A 146 -5.02 6.89 8.03
N VAL A 147 -4.67 6.00 7.09
CA VAL A 147 -5.54 5.67 5.95
C VAL A 147 -6.91 5.20 6.42
N VAL A 148 -6.93 4.30 7.39
CA VAL A 148 -8.15 3.70 7.96
C VAL A 148 -8.92 4.72 8.78
N ILE A 149 -8.25 5.46 9.67
CA ILE A 149 -8.87 6.50 10.50
C ILE A 149 -9.58 7.54 9.62
N GLN A 150 -8.94 7.99 8.54
CA GLN A 150 -9.53 8.99 7.63
C GLN A 150 -10.69 8.41 6.82
N ALA A 151 -10.66 7.12 6.49
CA ALA A 151 -11.79 6.44 5.85
C ALA A 151 -12.99 6.36 6.80
N LEU A 152 -12.77 5.94 8.05
CA LEU A 152 -13.83 5.78 9.05
C LEU A 152 -14.53 7.10 9.39
N LYS A 153 -13.79 8.22 9.44
CA LYS A 153 -14.37 9.57 9.61
C LYS A 153 -15.43 9.94 8.56
N LYS A 154 -15.35 9.33 7.37
CA LYS A 154 -16.23 9.60 6.23
C LYS A 154 -17.19 8.43 5.95
N SER A 155 -17.10 7.36 6.75
CA SER A 155 -17.90 6.16 6.54
C SER A 155 -19.33 6.34 7.03
N SER A 156 -20.23 5.50 6.53
CA SER A 156 -21.62 5.38 6.98
C SER A 156 -21.80 4.34 8.11
N LEU A 157 -20.71 3.89 8.73
CA LEU A 157 -20.76 2.93 9.84
C LEU A 157 -21.45 3.53 11.06
N SER A 158 -22.01 2.67 11.91
CA SER A 158 -22.61 3.12 13.15
C SER A 158 -21.55 3.63 14.14
N SER A 159 -21.92 4.61 14.96
CA SER A 159 -21.05 5.10 16.02
C SER A 159 -20.55 3.99 16.94
N ALA A 160 -21.41 3.00 17.24
CA ALA A 160 -21.04 1.86 18.07
C ALA A 160 -19.90 1.03 17.47
N GLU A 161 -19.92 0.78 16.15
CA GLU A 161 -18.86 0.04 15.46
C GLU A 161 -17.53 0.79 15.47
N VAL A 162 -17.55 2.11 15.18
CA VAL A 162 -16.35 2.93 15.17
C VAL A 162 -15.77 3.08 16.59
N ILE A 163 -16.61 3.25 17.61
CA ILE A 163 -16.18 3.31 19.01
C ILE A 163 -15.55 1.97 19.44
N ALA A 164 -16.19 0.84 19.13
CA ALA A 164 -15.67 -0.48 19.47
C ALA A 164 -14.29 -0.72 18.82
N TRP A 165 -14.14 -0.32 17.56
CA TRP A 165 -12.86 -0.41 16.86
C TRP A 165 -11.79 0.50 17.48
N CYS A 166 -12.10 1.76 17.78
CA CYS A 166 -11.16 2.68 18.44
C CYS A 166 -10.68 2.12 19.80
N SER A 167 -11.60 1.57 20.61
CA SER A 167 -11.24 0.92 21.88
C SER A 167 -10.33 -0.28 21.65
N ALA A 168 -10.66 -1.16 20.70
CA ALA A 168 -9.84 -2.31 20.37
C ALA A 168 -8.45 -1.91 19.84
N MET A 169 -8.33 -0.83 19.08
CA MET A 169 -7.05 -0.29 18.62
C MET A 169 -6.18 0.16 19.80
N LEU A 170 -6.76 0.91 20.75
CA LEU A 170 -6.06 1.37 21.96
C LEU A 170 -5.66 0.21 22.88
N GLU A 171 -6.47 -0.86 22.94
CA GLU A 171 -6.16 -2.07 23.72
C GLU A 171 -5.04 -2.90 23.10
N ASN A 172 -4.90 -2.90 21.77
CA ASN A 172 -3.85 -3.65 21.06
C ASN A 172 -2.53 -2.86 20.95
N ASP A 173 -2.51 -1.58 21.33
CA ASP A 173 -1.29 -0.78 21.40
C ASP A 173 -0.56 -1.00 22.74
N CYS A 174 0.41 -1.91 22.78
CA CYS A 174 1.18 -2.20 24.00
C CYS A 174 2.12 -1.05 24.41
N VAL A 175 2.60 -0.25 23.46
CA VAL A 175 3.44 0.94 23.76
C VAL A 175 2.62 2.21 24.07
N ARG A 176 1.30 2.18 23.82
CA ARG A 176 0.28 3.16 24.23
C ARG A 176 0.42 4.57 23.66
N PHE A 177 1.18 4.75 22.59
CA PHE A 177 1.31 6.05 21.93
C PHE A 177 1.05 6.02 20.42
N ILE A 178 0.96 4.84 19.79
CA ILE A 178 0.81 4.73 18.33
C ILE A 178 -0.58 5.21 17.94
N ALA A 179 -0.64 6.28 17.13
CA ALA A 179 -1.88 6.88 16.67
C ALA A 179 -2.87 7.23 17.80
N GLU A 180 -2.39 7.41 19.04
CA GLU A 180 -3.26 7.62 20.22
C GLU A 180 -4.13 8.87 20.05
N LYS A 181 -3.53 9.99 19.64
CA LYS A 181 -4.22 11.26 19.40
C LYS A 181 -5.32 11.14 18.35
N PRO A 182 -5.05 10.66 17.11
CA PRO A 182 -6.10 10.54 16.11
C PRO A 182 -7.18 9.52 16.49
N LEU A 183 -6.85 8.42 17.20
CA LEU A 183 -7.84 7.45 17.69
C LEU A 183 -8.76 8.06 18.76
N LYS A 184 -8.21 8.76 19.76
CA LYS A 184 -9.03 9.46 20.78
C LYS A 184 -9.89 10.56 20.15
N SER A 185 -9.35 11.30 19.18
CA SER A 185 -10.12 12.28 18.44
C SER A 185 -11.30 11.66 17.70
N LEU A 186 -11.11 10.49 17.09
CA LEU A 186 -12.17 9.76 16.41
C LEU A 186 -13.22 9.24 17.40
N LEU A 187 -12.78 8.65 18.52
CA LEU A 187 -13.66 8.18 19.59
C LEU A 187 -14.59 9.30 20.09
N ASN A 188 -14.02 10.47 20.42
CA ASN A 188 -14.78 11.62 20.92
C ASN A 188 -15.80 12.15 19.91
N GLN A 189 -15.50 12.05 18.61
CA GLN A 189 -16.41 12.50 17.55
C GLN A 189 -17.69 11.64 17.49
N PHE A 190 -17.57 10.33 17.73
CA PHE A 190 -18.70 9.39 17.62
C PHE A 190 -19.44 9.16 18.96
N GLN A 191 -18.92 9.68 20.07
CA GLN A 191 -19.57 9.66 21.39
C GLN A 191 -20.50 10.85 21.65
N GLN A 192 -20.47 11.88 20.80
CA GLN A 192 -21.34 13.06 20.85
C GLN A 192 -22.63 12.83 20.05
#